data_AF-A0A0G0K0Q2-F1
#
_entry.id   AF-A0A0G0K0Q2-F1
#
_cell.length_a   1.000
_cell.length_b   1.000
_cell.length_c   1.000
_cell.angle_alpha   90.00
_cell.angle_beta   90.00
_cell.angle_gamma   90.00
#
_symmetry.space_group_name_H-M   'P 1'
#
loop_
_entity.id
_entity.type
_entity.pdbx_description
1 polymer ?
#
loop_
_entity_poly.entity_id
_entity_poly.type
_entity_poly.pdbx_seq_one_letter_code
_entity_poly.pdbx_strand_id
1 'polypeptide(L)'
;ENPGIFVSRIPLPKSEEKYRQQVFGDMNPKWLVPNLKKPGVPLDQIILTDEKFLDNLATQILAKSGTKSPSLYGFNETPNMQLIANRLGVNYYGSSDFADWAGTKIGLQEFCKESGVATPLTFPIYKKNEIFKLAQDFRDAGYEEVVIKVSHSTGGMGHLRLTLNKIPELLSTGGINNIFPEEYIESEGGVVQGWIPNAISASIATFVDFDGSYVFEGAQAHVIDKGDKAFGAIGAVPITDEYLEPMLKVGRKLAKGYVKHQAWGSHTMGMLFIPPETSKKLDLPERVPLCNDENARCGASTISKAWILALREGRYGVGWIVSKIHVDNGTKIETVINKLDQNGMLIKKPSKNATGIFVFNGAVLDSGYEDKFYAIAISGKDDPKEAKLIMKNAVRLFNK
;
A
#
# COMPACT_ATOMS: atom_id res chain seq x y z
N GLU A 1 -16.40 22.05 6.04
CA GLU A 1 -14.92 22.15 6.08
C GLU A 1 -14.43 22.39 4.67
N ASN A 2 -13.34 23.14 4.45
CA ASN A 2 -12.82 23.36 3.09
C ASN A 2 -12.19 22.04 2.57
N PRO A 3 -12.46 21.63 1.32
CA PRO A 3 -11.82 20.44 0.78
C PRO A 3 -10.31 20.65 0.66
N GLY A 4 -9.57 19.56 0.87
CA GLY A 4 -8.12 19.52 0.68
C GLY A 4 -7.71 19.83 -0.76
N ILE A 5 -6.42 20.07 -0.96
CA ILE A 5 -5.81 20.23 -2.28
C ILE A 5 -5.08 18.93 -2.61
N PHE A 6 -5.35 18.35 -3.77
CA PHE A 6 -4.64 17.19 -4.27
C PHE A 6 -3.72 17.61 -5.40
N VAL A 7 -2.40 17.42 -5.23
CA VAL A 7 -1.41 17.71 -6.25
C VAL A 7 -0.99 16.42 -6.93
N SER A 8 -0.96 16.41 -8.27
CA SER A 8 -0.62 15.23 -9.05
C SER A 8 0.14 15.57 -10.32
N ARG A 9 0.71 14.56 -11.00
CA ARG A 9 1.38 14.73 -12.30
C ARG A 9 0.42 14.81 -13.49
N ILE A 10 -0.77 14.24 -13.35
CA ILE A 10 -1.72 14.02 -14.45
C ILE A 10 -3.09 14.51 -13.98
N PRO A 11 -3.83 15.26 -14.82
CA PRO A 11 -5.19 15.66 -14.45
C PRO A 11 -6.08 14.44 -14.23
N LEU A 12 -6.99 14.54 -13.28
CA LEU A 12 -8.08 13.58 -13.13
C LEU A 12 -8.93 13.59 -14.42
N PRO A 13 -9.32 12.44 -14.98
CA PRO A 13 -10.23 12.41 -16.11
C PRO A 13 -11.52 13.17 -15.80
N LYS A 14 -11.98 14.01 -16.73
CA LYS A 14 -13.16 14.88 -16.50
C LYS A 14 -14.42 14.11 -16.12
N SER A 15 -14.59 12.88 -16.63
CA SER A 15 -15.69 11.99 -16.30
C SER A 15 -15.59 11.48 -14.86
N GLU A 16 -14.40 11.08 -14.40
CA GLU A 16 -14.16 10.69 -13.00
C GLU A 16 -14.30 11.90 -12.06
N GLU A 17 -13.82 13.08 -12.46
CA GLU A 17 -13.99 14.33 -11.72
C GLU A 17 -15.47 14.68 -11.54
N LYS A 18 -16.25 14.67 -12.62
CA LYS A 18 -17.70 14.92 -12.58
C LYS A 18 -18.42 13.90 -11.70
N TYR A 19 -18.07 12.62 -11.81
CA TYR A 19 -18.61 11.56 -10.97
C TYR A 19 -18.29 11.80 -9.49
N ARG A 20 -17.04 12.11 -9.15
CA ARG A 20 -16.66 12.43 -7.77
C ARG A 20 -17.34 13.68 -7.24
N GLN A 21 -17.49 14.70 -8.06
CA GLN A 21 -18.23 15.90 -7.67
C GLN A 21 -19.69 15.59 -7.38
N GLN A 22 -20.32 14.69 -8.15
CA GLN A 22 -21.68 14.22 -7.87
C GLN A 22 -21.77 13.45 -6.55
N VAL A 23 -20.77 12.61 -6.25
CA VAL A 23 -20.73 11.82 -5.01
C VAL A 23 -20.45 12.70 -3.79
N PHE A 24 -19.35 13.46 -3.81
CA PHE A 24 -18.81 14.15 -2.62
C PHE A 24 -19.17 15.64 -2.55
N GLY A 25 -19.72 16.24 -3.60
CA GLY A 25 -20.05 17.66 -3.63
C GLY A 25 -18.85 18.53 -3.28
N ASP A 26 -19.06 19.48 -2.37
CA ASP A 26 -18.03 20.43 -1.94
C ASP A 26 -16.88 19.79 -1.14
N MET A 27 -16.99 18.52 -0.76
CA MET A 27 -15.92 17.77 -0.09
C MET A 27 -14.93 17.12 -1.08
N ASN A 28 -15.20 17.18 -2.39
CA ASN A 28 -14.27 16.69 -3.40
C ASN A 28 -12.99 17.55 -3.41
N PRO A 29 -11.78 16.97 -3.30
CA PRO A 29 -10.54 17.75 -3.25
C PRO A 29 -10.30 18.53 -4.53
N LYS A 30 -9.75 19.74 -4.39
CA LYS A 30 -9.32 20.54 -5.54
C LYS A 30 -8.08 19.89 -6.17
N TRP A 31 -8.19 19.46 -7.43
CA TRP A 31 -7.09 18.85 -8.16
C TRP A 31 -6.19 19.92 -8.79
N LEU A 32 -4.88 19.86 -8.52
CA LEU A 32 -3.88 20.72 -9.11
C LEU A 32 -2.79 19.88 -9.80
N VAL A 33 -2.28 20.41 -10.91
CA VAL A 33 -1.21 19.79 -11.69
C VAL A 33 -0.14 20.86 -11.94
N PRO A 34 1.14 20.63 -11.58
CA PRO A 34 2.22 21.53 -11.93
C PRO A 34 2.31 21.76 -13.44
N ASN A 35 2.77 22.93 -13.87
CA ASN A 35 2.89 23.23 -15.29
C ASN A 35 4.05 22.44 -15.91
N LEU A 36 5.09 22.21 -15.13
CA LEU A 36 6.27 21.49 -15.55
C LEU A 36 6.00 19.99 -15.65
N LYS A 37 6.10 19.42 -16.86
CA LYS A 37 5.99 17.98 -17.10
C LYS A 37 7.34 17.43 -17.55
N LYS A 38 8.04 16.75 -16.65
CA LYS A 38 9.30 16.05 -16.95
C LYS A 38 9.11 14.53 -16.81
N PRO A 39 9.20 13.74 -17.89
CA PRO A 39 9.21 12.28 -17.82
C PRO A 39 10.34 11.77 -16.90
N GLY A 40 10.10 10.69 -16.16
CA GLY A 40 11.09 10.11 -15.25
C GLY A 40 11.39 10.91 -13.97
N VAL A 41 11.04 12.20 -13.91
CA VAL A 41 11.29 13.03 -12.72
C VAL A 41 10.13 12.88 -11.70
N PRO A 42 10.43 12.61 -10.42
CA PRO A 42 9.46 12.58 -9.33
C PRO A 42 8.65 13.89 -9.16
N LEU A 43 7.42 13.79 -8.65
CA LEU A 43 6.49 14.92 -8.54
C LEU A 43 6.97 16.00 -7.54
N ASP A 44 7.52 15.58 -6.41
CA ASP A 44 8.13 16.44 -5.40
C ASP A 44 9.25 17.30 -5.99
N GLN A 45 10.14 16.73 -6.81
CA GLN A 45 11.17 17.48 -7.53
C GLN A 45 10.59 18.43 -8.57
N ILE A 46 9.53 18.02 -9.28
CA ILE A 46 8.81 18.89 -10.21
C ILE A 46 8.23 20.11 -9.47
N ILE A 47 7.59 19.90 -8.32
CA ILE A 47 7.00 20.98 -7.51
C ILE A 47 8.09 21.94 -7.01
N LEU A 48 9.20 21.41 -6.49
CA LEU A 48 10.30 22.25 -5.99
C LEU A 48 10.97 23.10 -7.08
N THR A 49 10.94 22.64 -8.34
CA THR A 49 11.50 23.38 -9.47
C THR A 49 10.49 24.32 -10.15
N ASP A 50 9.20 24.20 -9.86
CA ASP A 50 8.13 25.07 -10.36
C ASP A 50 7.76 26.12 -9.29
N GLU A 51 8.63 27.10 -9.08
CA GLU A 51 8.47 28.12 -8.04
C GLU A 51 7.13 28.86 -8.13
N LYS A 52 6.68 29.18 -9.34
CA LYS A 52 5.39 29.84 -9.58
C LYS A 52 4.21 28.97 -9.12
N PHE A 53 4.29 27.66 -9.35
CA PHE A 53 3.27 26.74 -8.84
C PHE A 53 3.28 26.70 -7.32
N LEU A 54 4.46 26.63 -6.70
CA LEU A 54 4.61 26.56 -5.25
C LEU A 54 4.12 27.83 -4.54
N ASP A 55 4.42 29.01 -5.08
CA ASP A 55 3.96 30.30 -4.56
C ASP A 55 2.42 30.44 -4.66
N ASN A 56 1.86 29.99 -5.79
CA ASN A 56 0.41 29.94 -5.97
C ASN A 56 -0.25 28.95 -4.99
N LEU A 57 0.38 27.79 -4.76
CA LEU A 57 -0.09 26.81 -3.79
C LEU A 57 -0.07 27.38 -2.37
N ALA A 58 1.02 28.04 -1.97
CA ALA A 58 1.13 28.72 -0.69
C ALA A 58 0.05 29.79 -0.51
N THR A 59 -0.20 30.62 -1.53
CA THR A 59 -1.26 31.63 -1.51
C THR A 59 -2.65 31.00 -1.31
N GLN A 60 -2.93 29.90 -2.01
CA GLN A 60 -4.20 29.18 -1.89
C GLN A 60 -4.38 28.53 -0.52
N ILE A 61 -3.28 28.00 0.06
CA ILE A 61 -3.29 27.44 1.40
C ILE A 61 -3.61 28.55 2.41
N LEU A 62 -2.85 29.66 2.39
CA LEU A 62 -3.04 30.82 3.26
C LEU A 62 -4.47 31.36 3.21
N ALA A 63 -5.03 31.52 2.00
CA ALA A 63 -6.40 31.99 1.81
C ALA A 63 -7.45 31.04 2.41
N LYS A 64 -7.16 29.74 2.52
CA LYS A 64 -8.08 28.71 3.03
C LYS A 64 -7.91 28.39 4.50
N SER A 65 -6.74 28.64 5.10
CA SER A 65 -6.38 28.08 6.41
C SER A 65 -7.19 28.61 7.59
N GLY A 66 -7.77 29.80 7.54
CA GLY A 66 -8.52 30.35 8.68
C GLY A 66 -7.74 30.20 9.99
N THR A 67 -8.31 29.53 11.01
CA THR A 67 -7.65 29.20 12.30
C THR A 67 -7.03 27.80 12.37
N LYS A 68 -7.14 26.97 11.33
CA LYS A 68 -6.57 25.61 11.32
C LYS A 68 -5.22 25.61 10.59
N SER A 69 -4.18 25.07 11.21
CA SER A 69 -2.89 24.85 10.56
C SER A 69 -3.03 23.74 9.51
N PRO A 70 -2.83 24.02 8.21
CA PRO A 70 -2.84 22.99 7.19
C PRO A 70 -1.65 22.06 7.37
N SER A 71 -1.74 20.86 6.79
CA SER A 71 -0.66 19.87 6.83
C SER A 71 -0.48 19.23 5.47
N LEU A 72 0.77 18.88 5.16
CA LEU A 72 1.16 18.18 3.95
C LEU A 72 1.19 16.66 4.22
N TYR A 73 0.63 15.90 3.30
CA TYR A 73 0.69 14.44 3.27
C TYR A 73 1.42 13.99 2.00
N GLY A 74 2.47 13.19 2.17
CA GLY A 74 3.17 12.54 1.07
C GLY A 74 2.56 11.19 0.73
N PHE A 75 2.69 10.77 -0.54
CA PHE A 75 2.51 9.36 -0.90
C PHE A 75 3.80 8.57 -0.74
N ASN A 76 4.94 9.24 -0.87
CA ASN A 76 6.28 8.72 -0.60
C ASN A 76 6.95 9.72 0.33
N GLU A 77 7.63 9.23 1.36
CA GLU A 77 8.29 10.10 2.33
C GLU A 77 9.72 10.39 1.85
N THR A 78 9.90 11.55 1.23
CA THR A 78 11.20 11.96 0.66
C THR A 78 11.71 13.23 1.36
N PRO A 79 13.02 13.50 1.36
CA PRO A 79 13.55 14.76 1.89
C PRO A 79 12.93 15.99 1.20
N ASN A 80 12.56 15.88 -0.07
CA ASN A 80 11.91 16.95 -0.83
C ASN A 80 10.51 17.28 -0.29
N MET A 81 9.78 16.30 0.25
CA MET A 81 8.46 16.55 0.85
C MET A 81 8.58 17.48 2.07
N GLN A 82 9.60 17.28 2.91
CA GLN A 82 9.90 18.20 4.01
C GLN A 82 10.27 19.60 3.50
N LEU A 83 11.07 19.70 2.43
CA LEU A 83 11.39 20.99 1.81
C LEU A 83 10.14 21.71 1.29
N ILE A 84 9.22 20.98 0.64
CA ILE A 84 7.94 21.52 0.18
C ILE A 84 7.12 22.01 1.38
N ALA A 85 7.00 21.21 2.45
CA ALA A 85 6.26 21.61 3.64
C ALA A 85 6.82 22.89 4.27
N ASN A 86 8.15 22.99 4.38
CA ASN A 86 8.83 24.18 4.89
C ASN A 86 8.54 25.41 4.01
N ARG A 87 8.57 25.26 2.68
CA ARG A 87 8.25 26.35 1.74
C ARG A 87 6.79 26.78 1.79
N LEU A 88 5.88 25.84 2.08
CA LEU A 88 4.45 26.12 2.25
C LEU A 88 4.11 26.64 3.65
N GLY A 89 5.03 26.56 4.62
CA GLY A 89 4.79 26.93 6.01
C GLY A 89 3.78 26.00 6.72
N VAL A 90 3.79 24.71 6.40
CA VAL A 90 2.85 23.72 6.94
C VAL A 90 3.56 22.57 7.63
N ASN A 91 2.88 21.89 8.54
CA ASN A 91 3.40 20.65 9.14
C ASN A 91 3.42 19.52 8.11
N TYR A 92 4.38 18.61 8.22
CA TYR A 92 4.51 17.46 7.33
C TYR A 92 4.23 16.16 8.06
N TYR A 93 3.21 15.42 7.63
CA TYR A 93 2.97 14.05 8.07
C TYR A 93 3.84 13.11 7.26
N GLY A 94 5.01 12.78 7.80
CA GLY A 94 5.98 11.85 7.26
C GLY A 94 7.31 11.96 8.00
N SER A 95 8.26 11.09 7.63
CA SER A 95 9.64 11.18 8.09
C SER A 95 10.54 10.52 7.05
N SER A 96 11.32 11.32 6.31
CA SER A 96 12.24 10.80 5.29
C SER A 96 13.30 9.90 5.90
N ASP A 97 13.83 10.26 7.06
CA ASP A 97 14.91 9.53 7.72
C ASP A 97 14.39 8.17 8.22
N PHE A 98 13.16 8.14 8.75
CA PHE A 98 12.53 6.88 9.12
C PHE A 98 12.22 6.02 7.88
N ALA A 99 11.74 6.61 6.80
CA ALA A 99 11.45 5.86 5.57
C ALA A 99 12.73 5.31 4.90
N ASP A 100 13.84 6.05 4.93
CA ASP A 100 15.14 5.63 4.40
C ASP A 100 15.76 4.51 5.24
N TRP A 101 15.51 4.49 6.55
CA TRP A 101 15.95 3.40 7.43
C TRP A 101 14.96 2.24 7.47
N ALA A 102 13.80 2.41 8.10
CA ALA A 102 12.82 1.36 8.38
C ALA A 102 11.92 1.01 7.18
N GLY A 103 11.90 1.84 6.13
CA GLY A 103 11.29 1.48 4.84
C GLY A 103 12.14 0.49 4.03
N THR A 104 13.37 0.19 4.46
CA THR A 104 14.20 -0.86 3.87
C THR A 104 13.91 -2.22 4.49
N LYS A 105 14.18 -3.30 3.74
CA LYS A 105 13.99 -4.66 4.28
C LYS A 105 14.94 -4.98 5.44
N ILE A 106 16.11 -4.36 5.46
CA ILE A 106 17.12 -4.51 6.52
C ILE A 106 16.68 -3.73 7.77
N GLY A 107 16.46 -2.41 7.64
CA GLY A 107 16.05 -1.55 8.75
C GLY A 107 14.69 -1.92 9.32
N LEU A 108 13.80 -2.53 8.54
CA LEU A 108 12.57 -3.13 9.05
C LEU A 108 12.83 -4.18 10.14
N GLN A 109 13.84 -5.04 9.99
CA GLN A 109 14.15 -6.06 11.00
C GLN A 109 14.58 -5.40 12.32
N GLU A 110 15.37 -4.34 12.23
CA GLU A 110 15.80 -3.54 13.38
C GLU A 110 14.62 -2.85 14.05
N PHE A 111 13.76 -2.19 13.27
CA PHE A 111 12.57 -1.51 13.76
C PHE A 111 11.58 -2.47 14.44
N CYS A 112 11.33 -3.64 13.85
CA CYS A 112 10.48 -4.67 14.43
C CYS A 112 11.05 -5.19 15.75
N LYS A 113 12.37 -5.44 15.80
CA LYS A 113 13.06 -5.83 17.03
C LYS A 113 12.93 -4.77 18.13
N GLU A 114 13.17 -3.50 17.81
CA GLU A 114 12.98 -2.38 18.75
C GLU A 114 11.54 -2.28 19.26
N SER A 115 10.56 -2.56 18.39
CA SER A 115 9.14 -2.49 18.70
C SER A 115 8.60 -3.77 19.37
N GLY A 116 9.43 -4.80 19.55
CA GLY A 116 9.00 -6.09 20.09
C GLY A 116 7.95 -6.80 19.23
N VAL A 117 8.08 -6.66 17.90
CA VAL A 117 7.26 -7.29 16.87
C VAL A 117 8.05 -8.42 16.23
N ALA A 118 7.40 -9.58 16.09
CA ALA A 118 8.04 -10.75 15.49
C ALA A 118 8.13 -10.62 13.97
N THR A 119 9.19 -11.17 13.39
CA THR A 119 9.41 -11.27 11.94
C THR A 119 9.74 -12.73 11.58
N PRO A 120 9.60 -13.15 10.32
CA PRO A 120 10.20 -14.41 9.88
C PRO A 120 11.72 -14.38 10.04
N LEU A 121 12.36 -15.54 10.16
CA LEU A 121 13.82 -15.63 10.18
C LEU A 121 14.40 -14.92 8.95
N THR A 122 15.20 -13.89 9.18
CA THR A 122 15.66 -12.98 8.14
C THR A 122 17.11 -12.61 8.41
N PHE A 123 17.95 -12.67 7.38
CA PHE A 123 19.35 -12.27 7.44
C PHE A 123 19.64 -11.20 6.39
N PRO A 124 20.33 -10.11 6.76
CA PRO A 124 20.81 -9.14 5.78
C PRO A 124 21.89 -9.77 4.90
N ILE A 125 21.94 -9.33 3.63
CA ILE A 125 23.00 -9.67 2.68
C ILE A 125 23.46 -8.41 1.95
N TYR A 126 24.76 -8.32 1.73
CA TYR A 126 25.44 -7.28 0.95
C TYR A 126 26.22 -7.88 -0.22
N LYS A 127 26.29 -9.21 -0.31
CA LYS A 127 26.88 -9.93 -1.44
C LYS A 127 26.04 -11.17 -1.77
N LYS A 128 25.91 -11.50 -3.06
CA LYS A 128 25.17 -12.70 -3.51
C LYS A 128 25.66 -13.98 -2.85
N ASN A 129 26.96 -14.10 -2.63
CA ASN A 129 27.56 -15.30 -2.08
C ASN A 129 27.14 -15.60 -0.62
N GLU A 130 26.57 -14.62 0.08
CA GLU A 130 26.07 -14.79 1.44
C GLU A 130 24.80 -15.64 1.48
N ILE A 131 23.99 -15.63 0.41
CA ILE A 131 22.79 -16.48 0.27
C ILE A 131 23.14 -17.97 0.51
N PHE A 132 24.32 -18.40 0.05
CA PHE A 132 24.76 -19.79 0.15
C PHE A 132 25.16 -20.19 1.56
N LYS A 133 25.78 -19.27 2.30
CA LYS A 133 26.15 -19.49 3.71
C LYS A 133 24.90 -19.65 4.57
N LEU A 134 23.89 -18.83 4.27
CA LEU A 134 22.62 -18.80 4.99
C LEU A 134 21.71 -20.00 4.66
N ALA A 135 21.92 -20.67 3.52
CA ALA A 135 21.06 -21.77 3.11
C ALA A 135 21.04 -22.93 4.13
N GLN A 136 22.16 -23.18 4.82
CA GLN A 136 22.21 -24.18 5.88
C GLN A 136 21.43 -23.73 7.13
N ASP A 137 21.62 -22.48 7.56
CA ASP A 137 20.89 -21.91 8.70
C ASP A 137 19.37 -22.01 8.52
N PHE A 138 18.88 -21.76 7.30
CA PHE A 138 17.45 -21.92 6.99
C PHE A 138 16.98 -23.39 7.01
N ARG A 139 17.80 -24.33 6.53
CA ARG A 139 17.47 -25.76 6.60
C ARG A 139 17.43 -26.26 8.03
N ASP A 140 18.38 -25.83 8.85
CA ASP A 140 18.46 -26.18 10.27
C ASP A 140 17.25 -25.62 11.04
N ALA A 141 16.75 -24.45 10.63
CA ALA A 141 15.50 -23.86 11.11
C ALA A 141 14.23 -24.49 10.49
N GLY A 142 14.34 -25.52 9.66
CA GLY A 142 13.21 -26.29 9.11
C GLY A 142 12.53 -25.68 7.88
N TYR A 143 13.08 -24.60 7.29
CA TYR A 143 12.58 -24.03 6.05
C TYR A 143 12.93 -24.90 4.84
N GLU A 144 12.05 -24.93 3.84
CA GLU A 144 12.29 -25.60 2.54
C GLU A 144 12.66 -24.59 1.44
N GLU A 145 12.22 -23.35 1.63
CA GLU A 145 12.33 -22.27 0.67
C GLU A 145 12.67 -20.96 1.37
N VAL A 146 13.26 -20.05 0.62
CA VAL A 146 13.58 -18.69 1.04
C VAL A 146 13.09 -17.70 0.01
N VAL A 147 12.92 -16.46 0.42
CA VAL A 147 12.74 -15.32 -0.47
C VAL A 147 13.88 -14.34 -0.27
N ILE A 148 14.56 -14.00 -1.36
CA ILE A 148 15.53 -12.91 -1.41
C ILE A 148 14.77 -11.64 -1.74
N LYS A 149 15.01 -10.56 -1.01
CA LYS A 149 14.37 -9.25 -1.25
C LYS A 149 15.43 -8.16 -1.33
N VAL A 150 15.40 -7.39 -2.41
CA VAL A 150 16.17 -6.13 -2.56
C VAL A 150 15.70 -5.11 -1.52
N SER A 151 16.62 -4.34 -0.93
CA SER A 151 16.36 -3.53 0.28
C SER A 151 15.32 -2.42 0.08
N HIS A 152 15.45 -1.55 -0.93
CA HIS A 152 14.51 -0.45 -1.22
C HIS A 152 13.44 -0.84 -2.26
N SER A 153 13.34 -2.13 -2.60
CA SER A 153 12.36 -2.58 -3.58
C SER A 153 10.92 -2.39 -3.11
N THR A 154 10.06 -1.94 -4.05
CA THR A 154 8.62 -1.79 -3.83
C THR A 154 7.84 -2.98 -4.38
N GLY A 155 6.94 -3.53 -3.57
CA GLY A 155 6.14 -4.70 -3.93
C GLY A 155 7.02 -5.92 -4.18
N GLY A 156 6.60 -6.79 -5.10
CA GLY A 156 7.35 -7.99 -5.48
C GLY A 156 8.51 -7.79 -6.45
N MET A 157 8.74 -6.56 -6.92
CA MET A 157 9.87 -6.28 -7.80
C MET A 157 11.17 -6.52 -7.03
N GLY A 158 12.14 -7.20 -7.64
CA GLY A 158 13.38 -7.54 -6.94
C GLY A 158 13.21 -8.58 -5.81
N HIS A 159 12.12 -9.36 -5.81
CA HIS A 159 11.96 -10.50 -4.91
C HIS A 159 12.13 -11.81 -5.69
N LEU A 160 12.86 -12.74 -5.10
CA LEU A 160 13.10 -14.05 -5.70
C LEU A 160 12.87 -15.15 -4.67
N ARG A 161 11.88 -16.00 -4.92
CA ARG A 161 11.66 -17.22 -4.13
C ARG A 161 12.52 -18.36 -4.67
N LEU A 162 13.23 -19.03 -3.79
CA LEU A 162 14.13 -20.15 -4.10
C LEU A 162 13.87 -21.34 -3.20
N THR A 163 13.92 -22.54 -3.78
CA THR A 163 13.98 -23.79 -3.02
C THR A 163 15.42 -24.04 -2.55
N LEU A 164 15.61 -24.27 -1.25
CA LEU A 164 16.95 -24.41 -0.64
C LEU A 164 17.80 -25.53 -1.25
N ASN A 165 17.17 -26.59 -1.76
CA ASN A 165 17.86 -27.71 -2.40
C ASN A 165 18.35 -27.40 -3.83
N LYS A 166 17.80 -26.37 -4.48
CA LYS A 166 18.21 -25.94 -5.83
C LYS A 166 19.31 -24.89 -5.82
N ILE A 167 19.58 -24.29 -4.66
CA ILE A 167 20.59 -23.25 -4.50
C ILE A 167 22.00 -23.72 -4.96
N PRO A 168 22.48 -24.94 -4.64
CA PRO A 168 23.78 -25.44 -5.13
C PRO A 168 23.87 -25.60 -6.66
N GLU A 169 22.77 -25.89 -7.34
CA GLU A 169 22.71 -26.04 -8.80
C GLU A 169 22.70 -24.67 -9.51
N LEU A 170 22.05 -23.68 -8.90
CA LEU A 170 22.05 -22.29 -9.40
C LEU A 170 23.45 -21.65 -9.33
N LEU A 171 24.30 -22.13 -8.43
CA LEU A 171 25.71 -21.76 -8.31
C LEU A 171 26.55 -22.26 -9.49
N SER A 172 26.48 -23.56 -9.79
CA SER A 172 27.32 -24.20 -10.80
C SER A 172 27.01 -23.71 -12.22
N THR A 173 25.80 -23.20 -12.43
CA THR A 173 25.31 -22.71 -13.73
C THR A 173 25.44 -21.20 -13.92
N GLY A 174 25.86 -20.45 -12.91
CA GLY A 174 25.85 -18.98 -12.92
C GLY A 174 24.44 -18.38 -12.99
N GLY A 175 23.39 -19.21 -12.84
CA GLY A 175 22.00 -18.84 -13.07
C GLY A 175 21.51 -17.72 -12.14
N ILE A 176 22.08 -17.59 -10.93
CA ILE A 176 21.69 -16.53 -10.00
C ILE A 176 21.98 -15.12 -10.54
N ASN A 177 23.04 -14.94 -11.34
CA ASN A 177 23.38 -13.65 -11.96
C ASN A 177 22.36 -13.25 -13.03
N ASN A 178 21.73 -14.22 -13.69
CA ASN A 178 20.68 -13.99 -14.68
C ASN A 178 19.31 -13.72 -14.04
N ILE A 179 19.12 -14.15 -12.78
CA ILE A 179 17.85 -14.03 -12.06
C ILE A 179 17.86 -12.82 -11.11
N PHE A 180 19.04 -12.43 -10.62
CA PHE A 180 19.22 -11.36 -9.65
C PHE A 180 20.47 -10.53 -9.97
N PRO A 181 20.34 -9.37 -10.64
CA PRO A 181 21.49 -8.53 -11.01
C PRO A 181 22.29 -8.05 -9.79
N GLU A 182 23.63 -7.96 -9.94
CA GLU A 182 24.55 -7.61 -8.83
C GLU A 182 24.33 -6.20 -8.30
N GLU A 183 24.02 -5.28 -9.21
CA GLU A 183 23.76 -3.86 -8.98
C GLU A 183 22.72 -3.59 -7.89
N TYR A 184 21.75 -4.49 -7.69
CA TYR A 184 20.72 -4.35 -6.67
C TYR A 184 21.20 -4.67 -5.25
N ILE A 185 22.24 -5.50 -5.08
CA ILE A 185 22.76 -5.85 -3.76
C ILE A 185 23.95 -4.95 -3.39
N GLU A 186 24.86 -4.69 -4.32
CA GLU A 186 26.08 -3.93 -4.00
C GLU A 186 25.81 -2.45 -3.66
N SER A 187 24.70 -1.89 -4.13
CA SER A 187 24.33 -0.49 -3.88
C SER A 187 23.60 -0.29 -2.54
N GLU A 188 22.71 -1.21 -2.16
CA GLU A 188 21.78 -1.01 -1.04
C GLU A 188 21.55 -2.24 -0.14
N GLY A 189 22.13 -3.39 -0.51
CA GLY A 189 21.93 -4.66 0.17
C GLY A 189 20.57 -5.30 -0.10
N GLY A 190 20.28 -6.34 0.67
CA GLY A 190 19.00 -7.03 0.67
C GLY A 190 18.85 -7.92 1.88
N VAL A 191 17.82 -8.75 1.86
CA VAL A 191 17.62 -9.78 2.89
C VAL A 191 17.32 -11.13 2.26
N VAL A 192 17.76 -12.20 2.92
CA VAL A 192 17.22 -13.54 2.72
C VAL A 192 16.28 -13.81 3.87
N GLN A 193 15.02 -14.12 3.56
CA GLN A 193 13.98 -14.40 4.54
C GLN A 193 13.42 -15.80 4.31
N GLY A 194 13.14 -16.53 5.40
CA GLY A 194 12.50 -17.83 5.33
C GLY A 194 11.10 -17.73 4.72
N TRP A 195 10.80 -18.55 3.70
CA TRP A 195 9.48 -18.58 3.07
C TRP A 195 8.51 -19.40 3.92
N ILE A 196 7.35 -18.82 4.24
CA ILE A 196 6.34 -19.47 5.06
C ILE A 196 5.15 -19.89 4.18
N PRO A 197 4.98 -21.20 3.90
CA PRO A 197 3.91 -21.66 3.03
C PRO A 197 2.54 -21.48 3.69
N ASN A 198 1.52 -21.25 2.86
CA ASN A 198 0.11 -21.14 3.27
C ASN A 198 -0.20 -20.01 4.27
N ALA A 199 0.73 -19.09 4.49
CA ALA A 199 0.48 -17.92 5.33
C ALA A 199 -0.60 -17.03 4.70
N ILE A 200 -1.46 -16.47 5.55
CA ILE A 200 -2.43 -15.45 5.13
C ILE A 200 -1.71 -14.11 5.12
N SER A 201 -1.55 -13.52 3.94
CA SER A 201 -1.02 -12.17 3.79
C SER A 201 -2.08 -11.15 4.19
N ALA A 202 -1.72 -10.27 5.12
CA ALA A 202 -2.56 -9.18 5.58
C ALA A 202 -1.75 -7.88 5.68
N SER A 203 -2.45 -6.77 5.85
CA SER A 203 -1.82 -5.49 6.16
C SER A 203 -2.59 -4.75 7.22
N ILE A 204 -1.88 -4.15 8.16
CA ILE A 204 -2.41 -3.21 9.14
C ILE A 204 -2.07 -1.79 8.67
N ALA A 205 -3.03 -0.87 8.72
CA ALA A 205 -2.79 0.55 8.54
C ALA A 205 -3.04 1.29 9.84
N THR A 206 -2.15 2.23 10.11
CA THR A 206 -2.13 3.01 11.35
C THR A 206 -1.80 4.45 11.04
N PHE A 207 -2.38 5.36 11.80
CA PHE A 207 -2.06 6.78 11.75
C PHE A 207 -1.43 7.23 13.06
N VAL A 208 -0.36 8.02 12.99
CA VAL A 208 0.26 8.66 14.16
C VAL A 208 0.22 10.18 13.97
N ASP A 209 -0.44 10.87 14.88
CA ASP A 209 -0.56 12.33 14.87
C ASP A 209 0.67 12.99 15.55
N PHE A 210 0.88 14.29 15.32
CA PHE A 210 2.03 15.06 15.83
C PHE A 210 2.11 15.13 17.36
N ASP A 211 0.99 14.94 18.06
CA ASP A 211 0.94 14.84 19.53
C ASP A 211 1.32 13.44 20.05
N GLY A 212 1.66 12.51 19.14
CA GLY A 212 1.95 11.12 19.44
C GLY A 212 0.70 10.25 19.62
N SER A 213 -0.49 10.80 19.43
CA SER A 213 -1.71 10.00 19.43
C SER A 213 -1.75 9.06 18.23
N TYR A 214 -2.45 7.95 18.41
CA TYR A 214 -2.51 6.85 17.46
C TYR A 214 -3.95 6.54 17.11
N VAL A 215 -4.21 6.37 15.82
CA VAL A 215 -5.49 5.88 15.30
C VAL A 215 -5.25 4.60 14.52
N PHE A 216 -5.99 3.55 14.86
CA PHE A 216 -6.08 2.36 14.02
C PHE A 216 -6.97 2.66 12.82
N GLU A 217 -6.40 2.61 11.62
CA GLU A 217 -7.14 2.94 10.39
C GLU A 217 -7.77 1.71 9.74
N GLY A 218 -7.25 0.52 10.01
CA GLY A 218 -7.88 -0.72 9.58
C GLY A 218 -6.91 -1.85 9.30
N ALA A 219 -7.44 -3.07 9.25
CA ALA A 219 -6.73 -4.30 8.90
C ALA A 219 -7.44 -5.01 7.76
N GLN A 220 -6.67 -5.59 6.84
CA GLN A 220 -7.22 -6.26 5.66
C GLN A 220 -6.36 -7.44 5.24
N ALA A 221 -6.99 -8.51 4.78
CA ALA A 221 -6.33 -9.63 4.12
C ALA A 221 -6.17 -9.32 2.62
N HIS A 222 -5.01 -9.62 2.05
CA HIS A 222 -4.76 -9.44 0.63
C HIS A 222 -5.35 -10.60 -0.15
N VAL A 223 -5.99 -10.29 -1.29
CA VAL A 223 -6.43 -11.30 -2.25
C VAL A 223 -5.28 -11.50 -3.23
N ILE A 224 -4.72 -12.70 -3.23
CA ILE A 224 -3.62 -13.11 -4.11
C ILE A 224 -4.23 -14.05 -5.17
N ASP A 225 -4.04 -13.75 -6.45
CA ASP A 225 -4.49 -14.63 -7.52
C ASP A 225 -3.56 -15.85 -7.63
N LYS A 226 -4.12 -17.03 -7.90
CA LYS A 226 -3.36 -18.26 -8.13
C LYS A 226 -2.49 -18.19 -9.39
N GLY A 227 -2.81 -17.29 -10.32
CA GLY A 227 -2.08 -17.09 -11.57
C GLY A 227 -1.09 -15.92 -11.59
N ASP A 228 -1.04 -15.08 -10.54
CA ASP A 228 -0.16 -13.92 -10.56
C ASP A 228 1.31 -14.35 -10.34
N LYS A 229 2.24 -13.67 -11.01
CA LYS A 229 3.67 -13.95 -10.86
C LYS A 229 4.12 -13.53 -9.46
N ALA A 230 4.04 -14.49 -8.54
CA ALA A 230 4.67 -14.62 -7.24
C ALA A 230 4.39 -13.57 -6.14
N PHE A 231 3.97 -12.32 -6.43
CA PHE A 231 4.01 -11.27 -5.39
C PHE A 231 2.98 -10.12 -5.51
N GLY A 232 1.95 -10.25 -6.36
CA GLY A 232 0.94 -9.22 -6.56
C GLY A 232 -0.34 -9.43 -5.74
N ALA A 233 -0.76 -8.42 -4.97
CA ALA A 233 -2.13 -8.37 -4.46
C ALA A 233 -3.07 -7.83 -5.57
N ILE A 234 -4.06 -8.62 -5.95
CA ILE A 234 -5.10 -8.21 -6.93
C ILE A 234 -6.24 -7.42 -6.27
N GLY A 235 -6.28 -7.45 -4.94
CA GLY A 235 -7.35 -6.86 -4.15
C GLY A 235 -7.14 -7.04 -2.66
N ALA A 236 -8.15 -6.64 -1.89
CA ALA A 236 -8.18 -6.79 -0.44
C ALA A 236 -9.59 -7.03 0.06
N VAL A 237 -9.68 -7.74 1.18
CA VAL A 237 -10.91 -7.98 1.94
C VAL A 237 -10.68 -7.64 3.41
N PRO A 238 -11.72 -7.28 4.17
CA PRO A 238 -11.58 -7.09 5.60
C PRO A 238 -11.09 -8.36 6.28
N ILE A 239 -10.29 -8.17 7.32
CA ILE A 239 -9.80 -9.30 8.09
C ILE A 239 -10.91 -9.87 8.98
N THR A 240 -10.90 -11.18 9.21
CA THR A 240 -11.84 -11.83 10.13
C THR A 240 -11.52 -11.48 11.59
N ASP A 241 -12.55 -11.52 12.45
CA ASP A 241 -12.43 -11.21 13.88
C ASP A 241 -11.36 -12.06 14.59
N GLU A 242 -11.17 -13.30 14.14
CA GLU A 242 -10.14 -14.23 14.66
C GLU A 242 -8.73 -13.63 14.61
N TYR A 243 -8.42 -12.86 13.58
CA TYR A 243 -7.08 -12.32 13.34
C TYR A 243 -6.96 -10.84 13.74
N LEU A 244 -8.08 -10.14 13.97
CA LEU A 244 -8.10 -8.71 14.24
C LEU A 244 -7.38 -8.34 15.55
N GLU A 245 -7.73 -8.98 16.66
CA GLU A 245 -7.14 -8.68 17.97
C GLU A 245 -5.61 -8.87 18.01
N PRO A 246 -5.04 -9.99 17.51
CA PRO A 246 -3.60 -10.13 17.36
C PRO A 246 -2.96 -9.01 16.53
N MET A 247 -3.60 -8.61 15.43
CA MET A 247 -3.13 -7.50 14.60
C MET A 247 -3.14 -6.16 15.33
N LEU A 248 -4.21 -5.86 16.07
CA LEU A 248 -4.32 -4.64 16.87
C LEU A 248 -3.22 -4.55 17.94
N LYS A 249 -2.89 -5.67 18.58
CA LYS A 249 -1.79 -5.73 19.55
C LYS A 249 -0.45 -5.38 18.91
N VAL A 250 -0.18 -5.88 17.70
CA VAL A 250 1.02 -5.52 16.94
C VAL A 250 0.97 -4.05 16.49
N GLY A 251 -0.18 -3.58 16.00
CA GLY A 251 -0.37 -2.17 15.62
C GLY A 251 -0.06 -1.19 16.76
N ARG A 252 -0.47 -1.50 18.00
CA ARG A 252 -0.13 -0.68 19.18
C ARG A 252 1.36 -0.70 19.51
N LYS A 253 2.07 -1.80 19.25
CA LYS A 253 3.52 -1.87 19.44
C LYS A 253 4.25 -1.03 18.39
N LEU A 254 3.87 -1.18 17.13
CA LEU A 254 4.40 -0.39 16.02
C LEU A 254 4.16 1.11 16.22
N ALA A 255 2.96 1.50 16.65
CA ALA A 255 2.61 2.89 16.97
C ALA A 255 3.57 3.54 17.96
N LYS A 256 3.94 2.82 19.03
CA LYS A 256 4.91 3.31 20.01
C LYS A 256 6.30 3.49 19.38
N GLY A 257 6.68 2.56 18.50
CA GLY A 257 7.90 2.65 17.71
C GLY A 257 7.90 3.88 16.79
N TYR A 258 6.83 4.10 16.03
CA TYR A 258 6.70 5.27 15.15
C TYR A 258 6.79 6.58 15.93
N VAL A 259 6.10 6.72 17.07
CA VAL A 259 6.17 7.91 17.93
C VAL A 259 7.58 8.17 18.44
N LYS A 260 8.31 7.12 18.87
CA LYS A 260 9.70 7.23 19.31
C LYS A 260 10.61 7.82 18.22
N HIS A 261 10.34 7.48 16.97
CA HIS A 261 11.09 7.91 15.79
C HIS A 261 10.48 9.12 15.07
N GLN A 262 9.46 9.77 15.66
CA GLN A 262 8.74 10.90 15.07
C GLN A 262 8.24 10.61 13.63
N ALA A 263 7.87 9.35 13.37
CA ALA A 263 7.33 8.92 12.09
C ALA A 263 5.83 9.21 12.05
N TRP A 264 5.47 10.44 11.65
CA TRP A 264 4.08 10.91 11.62
C TRP A 264 3.32 10.44 10.37
N GLY A 265 2.00 10.37 10.47
CA GLY A 265 1.11 10.05 9.36
C GLY A 265 0.75 8.57 9.25
N SER A 266 0.39 8.15 8.04
CA SER A 266 -0.06 6.79 7.74
C SER A 266 1.12 5.85 7.53
N HIS A 267 1.10 4.72 8.24
CA HIS A 267 2.02 3.59 8.05
C HIS A 267 1.24 2.34 7.67
N THR A 268 1.78 1.54 6.75
CA THR A 268 1.17 0.26 6.37
C THR A 268 2.17 -0.88 6.45
N MET A 269 1.91 -1.77 7.40
CA MET A 269 2.77 -2.92 7.66
C MET A 269 2.15 -4.20 7.10
N GLY A 270 2.97 -4.94 6.34
CA GLY A 270 2.69 -6.28 5.85
C GLY A 270 2.83 -7.31 6.96
N MET A 271 1.85 -8.20 7.08
CA MET A 271 1.73 -9.20 8.13
C MET A 271 1.45 -10.57 7.53
N LEU A 272 2.02 -11.60 8.15
CA LEU A 272 1.76 -13.00 7.84
C LEU A 272 1.10 -13.68 9.05
N PHE A 273 -0.11 -14.18 8.87
CA PHE A 273 -0.71 -15.12 9.83
C PHE A 273 -0.32 -16.54 9.45
N ILE A 274 0.31 -17.24 10.38
CA ILE A 274 0.88 -18.56 10.13
C ILE A 274 -0.12 -19.63 10.61
N PRO A 275 -0.49 -20.59 9.74
CA PRO A 275 -1.30 -21.72 10.15
C PRO A 275 -0.64 -22.52 11.29
N PRO A 276 -1.41 -23.08 12.25
CA PRO A 276 -0.85 -23.80 13.40
C PRO A 276 0.14 -24.91 13.04
N GLU A 277 -0.14 -25.69 11.99
CA GLU A 277 0.73 -26.75 11.51
C GLU A 277 2.08 -26.23 11.01
N THR A 278 2.08 -25.12 10.29
CA THR A 278 3.30 -24.45 9.82
C THR A 278 4.05 -23.81 10.98
N SER A 279 3.31 -23.23 11.94
CA SER A 279 3.88 -22.62 13.15
C SER A 279 4.67 -23.66 13.95
N LYS A 280 4.10 -24.84 14.16
CA LYS A 280 4.72 -25.94 14.89
C LYS A 280 5.94 -26.53 14.19
N LYS A 281 5.89 -26.62 12.84
CA LYS A 281 7.01 -27.11 12.02
C LYS A 281 8.23 -26.19 12.08
N LEU A 282 7.99 -24.88 12.08
CA LEU A 282 9.05 -23.86 12.00
C LEU A 282 9.40 -23.23 13.35
N ASP A 283 8.88 -23.77 14.46
CA ASP A 283 9.02 -23.23 15.82
C ASP A 283 8.67 -21.72 15.92
N LEU A 284 7.59 -21.33 15.23
CA LEU A 284 7.09 -19.96 15.20
C LEU A 284 5.94 -19.78 16.21
N PRO A 285 5.70 -18.56 16.71
CA PRO A 285 4.63 -18.29 17.65
C PRO A 285 3.25 -18.45 17.00
N GLU A 286 2.40 -19.30 17.60
CA GLU A 286 1.03 -19.50 17.12
C GLU A 286 0.19 -18.22 17.30
N ARG A 287 -0.62 -17.89 16.28
CA ARG A 287 -1.58 -16.76 16.28
C ARG A 287 -0.95 -15.38 16.49
N VAL A 288 0.37 -15.25 16.42
CA VAL A 288 1.06 -13.96 16.41
C VAL A 288 1.41 -13.63 14.96
N PRO A 289 0.86 -12.55 14.38
CA PRO A 289 1.24 -12.17 13.02
C PRO A 289 2.72 -11.77 12.98
N LEU A 290 3.42 -12.26 11.96
CA LEU A 290 4.81 -11.92 11.70
C LEU A 290 4.86 -10.75 10.71
N CYS A 291 5.58 -9.70 11.06
CA CYS A 291 5.86 -8.61 10.14
C CYS A 291 6.87 -9.07 9.08
N ASN A 292 6.53 -8.94 7.80
CA ASN A 292 7.38 -9.39 6.70
C ASN A 292 7.78 -8.28 5.73
N ASP A 293 7.10 -7.14 5.77
CA ASP A 293 7.34 -6.00 4.89
C ASP A 293 6.76 -4.73 5.52
N GLU A 294 7.39 -3.58 5.28
CA GLU A 294 6.91 -2.28 5.72
C GLU A 294 6.83 -1.34 4.53
N ASN A 295 5.73 -0.59 4.47
CA ASN A 295 5.67 0.58 3.62
C ASN A 295 5.59 1.78 4.56
N ALA A 296 6.76 2.38 4.82
CA ALA A 296 6.91 3.62 5.59
C ALA A 296 6.42 4.83 4.78
N ARG A 297 5.19 4.72 4.26
CA ARG A 297 4.49 5.64 3.37
C ARG A 297 3.02 5.27 3.31
N CYS A 298 2.21 6.13 2.70
CA CYS A 298 0.83 5.78 2.34
C CYS A 298 0.80 4.59 1.36
N GLY A 299 0.42 3.40 1.86
CA GLY A 299 0.28 2.19 1.05
C GLY A 299 -0.89 2.31 0.05
N ALA A 300 -0.85 1.55 -1.06
CA ALA A 300 -1.97 1.53 -2.02
C ALA A 300 -3.31 1.12 -1.36
N SER A 301 -3.23 0.32 -0.30
CA SER A 301 -4.34 -0.04 0.58
C SER A 301 -4.96 1.14 1.30
N THR A 302 -4.15 2.10 1.77
CA THR A 302 -4.64 3.28 2.48
C THR A 302 -5.54 4.13 1.59
N ILE A 303 -5.26 4.20 0.27
CA ILE A 303 -6.11 4.89 -0.70
C ILE A 303 -7.52 4.29 -0.72
N SER A 304 -7.64 2.96 -0.86
CA SER A 304 -8.95 2.32 -0.85
C SER A 304 -9.67 2.47 0.49
N LYS A 305 -8.94 2.46 1.61
CA LYS A 305 -9.50 2.67 2.95
C LYS A 305 -10.09 4.08 3.10
N ALA A 306 -9.36 5.09 2.65
CA ALA A 306 -9.84 6.47 2.66
C ALA A 306 -11.14 6.62 1.85
N TRP A 307 -11.25 5.96 0.69
CA TRP A 307 -12.50 5.93 -0.08
C TRP A 307 -13.63 5.23 0.65
N ILE A 308 -13.38 4.06 1.26
CA ILE A 308 -14.41 3.34 2.05
C ILE A 308 -14.94 4.24 3.17
N LEU A 309 -14.04 4.88 3.93
CA LEU A 309 -14.43 5.80 5.00
C LEU A 309 -15.23 6.99 4.45
N ALA A 310 -14.80 7.61 3.36
CA ALA A 310 -15.51 8.74 2.75
C ALA A 310 -16.91 8.33 2.25
N LEU A 311 -17.04 7.17 1.59
CA LEU A 311 -18.30 6.66 1.05
C LEU A 311 -19.28 6.23 2.15
N ARG A 312 -18.77 5.81 3.31
CA ARG A 312 -19.56 5.29 4.44
C ARG A 312 -19.65 6.25 5.63
N GLU A 313 -19.35 7.53 5.43
CA GLU A 313 -19.43 8.56 6.46
C GLU A 313 -18.62 8.21 7.73
N GLY A 314 -17.39 7.74 7.53
CA GLY A 314 -16.44 7.39 8.59
C GLY A 314 -16.59 5.97 9.13
N ARG A 315 -17.49 5.14 8.61
CA ARG A 315 -17.65 3.74 9.05
C ARG A 315 -16.83 2.80 8.17
N TYR A 316 -15.86 2.10 8.76
CA TYR A 316 -15.07 1.12 8.01
C TYR A 316 -15.86 -0.17 7.75
N GLY A 317 -16.31 -0.84 8.81
CA GLY A 317 -17.08 -2.09 8.75
C GLY A 317 -16.33 -3.24 8.04
N VAL A 318 -17.06 -4.31 7.72
CA VAL A 318 -16.53 -5.51 7.04
C VAL A 318 -17.23 -5.84 5.71
N GLY A 319 -18.26 -5.09 5.32
CA GLY A 319 -19.00 -5.29 4.08
C GLY A 319 -18.37 -4.64 2.86
N TRP A 320 -17.08 -4.84 2.60
CA TRP A 320 -16.42 -4.24 1.43
C TRP A 320 -15.37 -5.17 0.81
N ILE A 321 -15.12 -5.00 -0.49
CA ILE A 321 -14.05 -5.69 -1.24
C ILE A 321 -13.42 -4.73 -2.22
N VAL A 322 -12.09 -4.71 -2.28
CA VAL A 322 -11.34 -3.97 -3.30
C VAL A 322 -10.79 -4.98 -4.32
N SER A 323 -10.94 -4.69 -5.61
CA SER A 323 -10.36 -5.51 -6.68
C SER A 323 -9.96 -4.65 -7.87
N LYS A 324 -8.99 -5.14 -8.64
CA LYS A 324 -8.83 -4.73 -10.03
C LYS A 324 -9.82 -5.49 -10.91
N ILE A 325 -10.48 -4.80 -11.83
CA ILE A 325 -11.40 -5.41 -12.81
C ILE A 325 -10.83 -5.16 -14.21
N HIS A 326 -10.61 -6.25 -14.96
CA HIS A 326 -10.16 -6.19 -16.35
C HIS A 326 -11.26 -5.68 -17.28
N VAL A 327 -10.84 -4.97 -18.32
CA VAL A 327 -11.67 -4.42 -19.39
C VAL A 327 -10.94 -4.58 -20.72
N ASP A 328 -11.66 -4.43 -21.83
CA ASP A 328 -11.04 -4.45 -23.16
C ASP A 328 -9.99 -3.33 -23.27
N ASN A 329 -8.87 -3.63 -23.93
CA ASN A 329 -7.80 -2.67 -24.20
C ASN A 329 -8.34 -1.38 -24.85
N GLY A 330 -7.96 -0.23 -24.29
CA GLY A 330 -8.41 1.08 -24.78
C GLY A 330 -9.74 1.57 -24.19
N THR A 331 -10.41 0.77 -23.35
CA THR A 331 -11.58 1.21 -22.58
C THR A 331 -11.22 2.45 -21.75
N LYS A 332 -12.10 3.46 -21.76
CA LYS A 332 -11.96 4.68 -20.95
C LYS A 332 -12.78 4.57 -19.66
N ILE A 333 -12.38 5.32 -18.63
CA ILE A 333 -13.09 5.35 -17.34
C ILE A 333 -14.53 5.84 -17.49
N GLU A 334 -14.81 6.70 -18.46
CA GLU A 334 -16.18 7.12 -18.79
C GLU A 334 -17.07 5.92 -19.16
N THR A 335 -16.58 5.01 -20.00
CA THR A 335 -17.32 3.79 -20.38
C THR A 335 -17.59 2.91 -19.16
N VAL A 336 -16.61 2.78 -18.25
CA VAL A 336 -16.75 2.03 -17.01
C VAL A 336 -17.84 2.62 -16.12
N ILE A 337 -17.78 3.93 -15.87
CA ILE A 337 -18.75 4.67 -15.05
C ILE A 337 -20.15 4.52 -15.65
N ASN A 338 -20.32 4.77 -16.96
CA ASN A 338 -21.60 4.69 -17.64
C ASN A 338 -22.19 3.28 -17.59
N LYS A 339 -21.36 2.24 -17.79
CA LYS A 339 -21.83 0.85 -17.77
C LYS A 339 -22.27 0.42 -16.37
N LEU A 340 -21.52 0.78 -15.33
CA LEU A 340 -21.91 0.54 -13.94
C LEU A 340 -23.19 1.29 -13.57
N ASP A 341 -23.35 2.52 -14.06
CA ASP A 341 -24.54 3.34 -13.81
C ASP A 341 -25.80 2.75 -14.48
N GLN A 342 -25.72 2.39 -15.76
CA GLN A 342 -26.81 1.77 -16.52
C GLN A 342 -27.32 0.47 -15.88
N ASN A 343 -26.45 -0.23 -15.15
CA ASN A 343 -26.80 -1.47 -14.44
C ASN A 343 -27.17 -1.23 -12.96
N GLY A 344 -27.32 0.02 -12.53
CA GLY A 344 -27.71 0.37 -11.17
C GLY A 344 -26.67 -0.03 -10.11
N MET A 345 -25.41 -0.20 -10.49
CA MET A 345 -24.35 -0.68 -9.60
C MET A 345 -23.51 0.44 -9.01
N LEU A 346 -23.50 1.63 -9.61
CA LEU A 346 -22.61 2.74 -9.20
C LEU A 346 -23.08 3.41 -7.89
N ILE A 347 -22.17 3.64 -6.95
CA ILE A 347 -22.45 4.45 -5.74
C ILE A 347 -22.53 5.93 -6.14
N LYS A 348 -23.70 6.55 -5.96
CA LYS A 348 -23.94 7.94 -6.39
C LYS A 348 -23.87 8.98 -5.28
N LYS A 349 -23.84 8.55 -4.01
CA LYS A 349 -23.72 9.42 -2.84
C LYS A 349 -23.18 8.65 -1.64
N PRO A 350 -22.47 9.31 -0.71
CA PRO A 350 -22.12 8.75 0.58
C PRO A 350 -23.37 8.36 1.38
N SER A 351 -23.23 7.31 2.17
CA SER A 351 -24.25 6.85 3.12
C SER A 351 -23.62 5.81 4.04
N LYS A 352 -23.99 5.80 5.32
CA LYS A 352 -23.63 4.71 6.25
C LYS A 352 -23.96 3.31 5.70
N ASN A 353 -24.99 3.23 4.84
CA ASN A 353 -25.47 2.02 4.20
C ASN A 353 -25.24 2.06 2.66
N ALA A 354 -24.21 2.77 2.20
CA ALA A 354 -23.84 2.80 0.79
C ALA A 354 -23.73 1.36 0.25
N THR A 355 -24.31 1.12 -0.92
CA THR A 355 -24.31 -0.20 -1.58
C THR A 355 -23.99 -0.01 -3.05
N GLY A 356 -23.05 -0.81 -3.58
CA GLY A 356 -22.67 -0.75 -4.99
C GLY A 356 -21.16 -0.75 -5.20
N ILE A 357 -20.74 -0.23 -6.34
CA ILE A 357 -19.36 -0.10 -6.80
C ILE A 357 -18.95 1.37 -6.79
N PHE A 358 -17.79 1.66 -6.24
CA PHE A 358 -17.05 2.90 -6.46
C PHE A 358 -15.80 2.59 -7.29
N VAL A 359 -15.54 3.40 -8.31
CA VAL A 359 -14.35 3.27 -9.16
C VAL A 359 -13.39 4.42 -8.91
N PHE A 360 -12.09 4.15 -9.02
CA PHE A 360 -11.05 5.16 -8.88
C PHE A 360 -9.82 4.83 -9.72
N ASN A 361 -8.92 5.81 -9.84
CA ASN A 361 -7.66 5.72 -10.57
C ASN A 361 -7.86 5.61 -12.10
N GLY A 362 -8.85 6.33 -12.64
CA GLY A 362 -9.17 6.34 -14.06
C GLY A 362 -8.08 6.92 -14.94
N ALA A 363 -7.19 7.76 -14.41
CA ALA A 363 -6.05 8.29 -15.16
C ALA A 363 -5.13 7.19 -15.71
N VAL A 364 -4.91 6.11 -14.94
CA VAL A 364 -4.08 4.97 -15.38
C VAL A 364 -4.78 4.20 -16.50
N LEU A 365 -6.09 3.94 -16.37
CA LEU A 365 -6.87 3.30 -17.42
C LEU A 365 -6.90 4.15 -18.70
N ASP A 366 -7.22 5.45 -18.58
CA ASP A 366 -7.33 6.35 -19.72
C ASP A 366 -6.01 6.57 -20.46
N SER A 367 -4.87 6.39 -19.77
CA SER A 367 -3.54 6.43 -20.38
C SER A 367 -3.24 5.23 -21.27
N GLY A 368 -3.98 4.12 -21.12
CA GLY A 368 -3.73 2.85 -21.81
C GLY A 368 -2.57 2.03 -21.23
N TYR A 369 -2.01 2.45 -20.09
CA TYR A 369 -0.94 1.71 -19.41
C TYR A 369 -1.43 0.40 -18.76
N GLU A 370 -2.68 0.38 -18.29
CA GLU A 370 -3.34 -0.84 -17.81
C GLU A 370 -4.67 -1.08 -18.53
N ASP A 371 -5.04 -2.35 -18.66
CA ASP A 371 -6.32 -2.87 -19.14
C ASP A 371 -7.31 -3.14 -18.00
N LYS A 372 -7.12 -2.48 -16.85
CA LYS A 372 -7.92 -2.69 -15.64
C LYS A 372 -8.12 -1.40 -14.87
N PHE A 373 -9.21 -1.35 -14.09
CA PHE A 373 -9.50 -0.26 -13.15
C PHE A 373 -9.66 -0.79 -11.73
N TYR A 374 -9.49 0.09 -10.74
CA TYR A 374 -9.74 -0.27 -9.36
C TYR A 374 -11.20 -0.02 -8.99
N ALA A 375 -11.81 -1.03 -8.35
CA ALA A 375 -13.19 -1.00 -7.88
C ALA A 375 -13.26 -1.33 -6.39
N ILE A 376 -14.15 -0.65 -5.68
CA ILE A 376 -14.56 -0.96 -4.31
C ILE A 376 -16.01 -1.38 -4.37
N ALA A 377 -16.31 -2.63 -4.02
CA ALA A 377 -17.66 -3.09 -3.75
C ALA A 377 -17.99 -2.83 -2.27
N ILE A 378 -19.14 -2.23 -1.99
CA ILE A 378 -19.65 -1.99 -0.64
C ILE A 378 -21.04 -2.61 -0.51
N SER A 379 -21.27 -3.30 0.61
CA SER A 379 -22.56 -3.81 1.08
C SER A 379 -23.17 -2.84 2.10
N GLY A 380 -24.42 -2.43 1.87
CA GLY A 380 -25.16 -1.60 2.82
C GLY A 380 -25.54 -2.32 4.12
N LYS A 381 -25.48 -3.66 4.13
CA LYS A 381 -25.71 -4.50 5.32
C LYS A 381 -24.44 -4.79 6.10
N ASP A 382 -23.31 -4.26 5.65
CA ASP A 382 -22.00 -4.59 6.17
C ASP A 382 -21.63 -6.07 6.05
N ASP A 383 -22.12 -6.77 5.01
CA ASP A 383 -21.87 -8.20 4.78
C ASP A 383 -20.79 -8.42 3.69
N PRO A 384 -19.64 -9.06 4.01
CA PRO A 384 -18.60 -9.35 3.02
C PRO A 384 -19.06 -10.31 1.92
N LYS A 385 -20.06 -11.17 2.16
CA LYS A 385 -20.61 -12.07 1.12
C LYS A 385 -21.42 -11.29 0.10
N GLU A 386 -22.21 -10.31 0.54
CA GLU A 386 -22.94 -9.40 -0.34
C GLU A 386 -21.97 -8.54 -1.15
N ALA A 387 -20.93 -7.97 -0.53
CA ALA A 387 -19.88 -7.23 -1.24
C ALA A 387 -19.17 -8.10 -2.29
N LYS A 388 -18.92 -9.38 -2.00
CA LYS A 388 -18.37 -10.36 -2.96
C LYS A 388 -19.30 -10.61 -4.14
N LEU A 389 -20.61 -10.69 -3.91
CA LEU A 389 -21.58 -10.86 -4.98
C LEU A 389 -21.65 -9.61 -5.87
N ILE A 390 -21.65 -8.42 -5.27
CA ILE A 390 -21.60 -7.13 -5.99
C ILE A 390 -20.34 -7.07 -6.87
N MET A 391 -19.17 -7.41 -6.32
CA MET A 391 -17.92 -7.44 -7.08
C MET A 391 -17.97 -8.45 -8.23
N LYS A 392 -18.46 -9.67 -7.99
CA LYS A 392 -18.62 -10.69 -9.05
C LYS A 392 -19.53 -10.24 -10.18
N ASN A 393 -20.64 -9.58 -9.85
CA ASN A 393 -21.56 -9.05 -10.85
C ASN A 393 -20.90 -7.93 -11.66
N ALA A 394 -20.11 -7.07 -11.03
CA ALA A 394 -19.35 -6.02 -11.73
C ALA A 394 -18.34 -6.64 -12.70
N VAL A 395 -17.57 -7.66 -12.27
CA VAL A 395 -16.63 -8.37 -13.14
C VAL A 395 -17.33 -8.97 -14.37
N ARG A 396 -18.50 -9.61 -14.19
CA ARG A 396 -19.30 -10.17 -15.29
C ARG A 396 -19.81 -9.11 -16.29
N LEU A 397 -19.96 -7.86 -15.88
CA LEU A 397 -20.32 -6.81 -16.82
C LEU A 397 -19.21 -6.53 -17.82
N PHE A 398 -17.94 -6.75 -17.46
CA PHE A 398 -16.79 -6.40 -18.30
C PHE A 398 -16.14 -7.62 -18.96
N ASN A 399 -16.26 -8.80 -18.36
CA ASN A 399 -15.73 -10.05 -18.91
C ASN A 399 -16.89 -10.88 -19.51
N LYS A 400 -16.83 -11.14 -20.82
CA LYS A 400 -17.78 -12.03 -21.52
C LYS A 400 -17.42 -13.50 -21.33
#